data_AF-A0A2G6FYC9-F1
#
_entry.id   AF-A0A2G6FYC9-F1
#
_cell.length_a   1.000
_cell.length_b   1.000
_cell.length_c   1.000
_cell.angle_alpha   90.00
_cell.angle_beta   90.00
_cell.angle_gamma   90.00
#
_symmetry.space_group_name_H-M   'P 1'
#
loop_
_entity.id
_entity.type
_entity.pdbx_description
1 polymer ?
#
loop_
_entity_poly.entity_id
_entity_poly.type
_entity_poly.pdbx_seq_one_letter_code
_entity_poly.pdbx_strand_id
1 'polypeptide(L)'
;KDRSLAGESATITALDTLVALLAGLIIIPACFAFKVEPGAGPSLIFITLPNIFNNMPGGQIWGAIFFLFLSFAALSTIVAVFENIIAYGMDLFHWDRSKSVMINLIAIIVLSMPCILGFNVWQGFEPLGAGTNILDLEDFVVTNHVLPLGSMVYLMFCTYRYGWGWDNFIKETNAGNGWKFPAWSRFYVSCILPLIVLGIFFKGYWDKFHSSAAMIVALLVVLFFGYIIFGKNKDTRLNM
;
A
#
# COMPACT_ATOMS: atom_id res chain seq x y z
N LYS A 1 23.64 11.65 -0.56
CA LYS A 1 23.05 12.96 -0.96
C LYS A 1 23.21 13.23 -2.46
N ASP A 2 23.65 12.25 -3.24
CA ASP A 2 24.11 12.48 -4.61
C ASP A 2 22.98 12.45 -5.65
N ARG A 3 21.79 11.94 -5.28
CA ARG A 3 20.61 11.85 -6.14
C ARG A 3 19.41 12.54 -5.51
N SER A 4 18.62 13.24 -6.32
CA SER A 4 17.37 13.89 -5.88
C SER A 4 16.29 12.87 -5.55
N LEU A 5 15.67 12.99 -4.38
CA LEU A 5 14.58 12.10 -3.94
C LEU A 5 13.36 12.14 -4.85
N ALA A 6 13.03 13.32 -5.39
CA ALA A 6 11.90 13.47 -6.32
C ALA A 6 12.13 12.73 -7.64
N GLY A 7 13.35 12.78 -8.19
CA GLY A 7 13.72 12.05 -9.40
C GLY A 7 13.68 10.53 -9.22
N GLU A 8 14.19 10.00 -8.09
CA GLU A 8 14.08 8.57 -7.78
C GLU A 8 12.63 8.16 -7.64
N SER A 9 11.83 8.91 -6.87
CA SER A 9 10.42 8.60 -6.63
C SER A 9 9.62 8.58 -7.93
N ALA A 10 9.85 9.55 -8.82
CA ALA A 10 9.19 9.60 -10.12
C ALA A 10 9.57 8.41 -11.01
N THR A 11 10.86 8.03 -11.01
CA THR A 11 11.34 6.87 -11.79
C THR A 11 10.74 5.57 -11.28
N ILE A 12 10.73 5.37 -9.96
CA ILE A 12 10.13 4.18 -9.32
C ILE A 12 8.64 4.10 -9.65
N THR A 13 7.91 5.21 -9.51
CA THR A 13 6.46 5.26 -9.80
C THR A 13 6.17 4.97 -11.27
N ALA A 14 6.97 5.51 -12.20
CA ALA A 14 6.81 5.27 -13.62
C ALA A 14 7.08 3.81 -14.00
N LEU A 15 8.14 3.21 -13.44
CA LEU A 15 8.48 1.80 -13.67
C LEU A 15 7.40 0.87 -13.10
N ASP A 16 6.94 1.12 -11.88
CA ASP A 16 5.87 0.35 -11.24
C ASP A 16 4.57 0.38 -12.07
N THR A 17 4.16 1.59 -12.49
CA THR A 17 2.97 1.78 -13.32
C THR A 17 3.10 1.08 -14.68
N LEU A 18 4.27 1.17 -15.31
CA LEU A 18 4.53 0.51 -16.60
C LEU A 18 4.42 -1.00 -16.46
N VAL A 19 5.04 -1.58 -15.43
CA VAL A 19 4.98 -3.02 -15.18
C VAL A 19 3.55 -3.47 -14.88
N ALA A 20 2.80 -2.71 -14.07
CA ALA A 20 1.39 -3.00 -13.78
C ALA A 20 0.51 -2.96 -15.05
N LEU A 21 0.71 -1.98 -15.93
CA LEU A 21 0.00 -1.89 -17.21
C LEU A 21 0.32 -3.06 -18.14
N LEU A 22 1.60 -3.43 -18.28
CA LEU A 22 2.01 -4.58 -19.07
C LEU A 22 1.41 -5.88 -18.52
N ALA A 23 1.44 -6.08 -17.20
CA ALA A 23 0.84 -7.24 -16.55
C ALA A 23 -0.67 -7.30 -16.80
N GLY A 24 -1.39 -6.18 -16.68
CA GLY A 24 -2.82 -6.10 -17.00
C GLY A 24 -3.14 -6.44 -18.46
N LEU A 25 -2.34 -5.90 -19.40
CA LEU A 25 -2.45 -6.18 -20.83
C LEU A 25 -2.19 -7.65 -21.18
N ILE A 26 -1.38 -8.37 -20.40
CA ILE A 26 -1.11 -9.80 -20.60
C ILE A 26 -2.19 -10.65 -19.93
N ILE A 27 -2.54 -10.36 -18.67
CA ILE A 27 -3.41 -11.21 -17.85
C ILE A 27 -4.87 -11.12 -18.29
N ILE A 28 -5.39 -9.91 -18.57
CA ILE A 28 -6.81 -9.72 -18.88
C ILE A 28 -7.23 -10.46 -20.15
N PRO A 29 -6.55 -10.31 -21.32
CA PRO A 29 -6.90 -11.05 -22.53
C PRO A 29 -6.78 -12.56 -22.35
N ALA A 30 -5.78 -13.01 -21.57
CA ALA A 30 -5.60 -14.42 -21.29
C ALA A 30 -6.74 -14.97 -20.43
N CYS A 31 -7.23 -14.23 -19.42
CA CYS A 31 -8.42 -14.63 -18.64
C CYS A 31 -9.63 -14.83 -19.55
N PHE A 32 -9.87 -13.91 -20.50
CA PHE A 32 -10.98 -14.05 -21.45
C PHE A 32 -10.81 -15.21 -22.43
N ALA A 33 -9.60 -15.45 -22.94
CA ALA A 33 -9.32 -16.56 -23.85
C ALA A 33 -9.55 -17.93 -23.20
N PHE A 34 -9.20 -18.07 -21.92
CA PHE A 34 -9.33 -19.33 -21.17
C PHE A 34 -10.59 -19.40 -20.29
N LYS A 35 -11.53 -18.45 -20.44
CA LYS A 35 -12.79 -18.37 -19.68
C LYS A 35 -12.60 -18.41 -18.16
N VAL A 36 -11.54 -17.76 -17.67
CA VAL A 36 -11.32 -17.58 -16.24
C VAL A 36 -11.82 -16.20 -15.82
N GLU A 37 -12.47 -16.11 -14.66
CA GLU A 37 -13.01 -14.86 -14.15
C GLU A 37 -11.87 -13.88 -13.77
N PRO A 38 -11.78 -12.72 -14.44
CA PRO A 38 -10.81 -11.70 -14.08
C PRO A 38 -11.23 -11.08 -12.74
N GLY A 39 -10.45 -11.32 -11.68
CA GLY A 39 -10.77 -10.84 -10.34
C GLY A 39 -10.87 -11.91 -9.26
N ALA A 40 -10.54 -13.17 -9.55
CA ALA A 40 -10.44 -14.26 -8.56
C ALA A 40 -9.34 -14.09 -7.48
N GLY A 41 -8.82 -12.87 -7.32
CA GLY A 41 -7.83 -12.51 -6.32
C GLY A 41 -6.48 -13.23 -6.49
N PRO A 42 -5.77 -13.51 -5.39
CA PRO A 42 -4.45 -14.14 -5.40
C PRO A 42 -4.41 -15.50 -6.12
N SER A 43 -5.53 -16.23 -6.11
CA SER A 43 -5.65 -17.54 -6.75
C SER A 43 -5.48 -17.49 -8.27
N LEU A 44 -5.75 -16.33 -8.90
CA LEU A 44 -5.70 -16.14 -10.35
C LEU A 44 -4.31 -16.46 -10.93
N ILE A 45 -3.24 -16.04 -10.25
CA ILE A 45 -1.87 -16.28 -10.71
C ILE A 45 -1.53 -17.78 -10.65
N PHE A 46 -2.05 -18.50 -9.67
CA PHE A 46 -1.74 -19.92 -9.45
C PHE A 46 -2.66 -20.88 -10.20
N ILE A 47 -3.80 -20.41 -10.72
CA ILE A 47 -4.74 -21.23 -11.50
C ILE A 47 -4.69 -20.84 -12.97
N THR A 48 -4.82 -19.56 -13.29
CA THR A 48 -4.96 -19.06 -14.66
C THR A 48 -3.65 -19.19 -15.44
N LEU A 49 -2.52 -18.73 -14.87
CA LEU A 49 -1.25 -18.72 -15.59
C LEU A 49 -0.71 -20.12 -15.88
N PRO A 50 -0.73 -21.10 -14.95
CA PRO A 50 -0.35 -22.47 -15.28
C PRO A 50 -1.20 -23.09 -16.38
N ASN A 51 -2.51 -22.84 -16.39
CA ASN A 51 -3.40 -23.31 -17.45
C ASN A 51 -3.06 -22.68 -18.80
N ILE A 52 -2.68 -21.40 -18.82
CA ILE A 52 -2.19 -20.73 -20.03
C ILE A 52 -0.92 -21.41 -20.53
N PHE A 53 0.06 -21.61 -19.66
CA PHE A 53 1.33 -22.23 -20.04
C PHE A 53 1.13 -23.66 -20.58
N ASN A 54 0.23 -24.45 -19.99
CA ASN A 54 -0.06 -25.81 -20.49
C ASN A 54 -0.59 -25.85 -21.93
N ASN A 55 -1.23 -24.78 -22.40
CA ASN A 55 -1.70 -24.69 -23.78
C ASN A 55 -0.64 -24.16 -24.75
N MET A 56 0.51 -23.70 -24.25
CA MET A 56 1.63 -23.24 -25.06
C MET A 56 2.60 -24.40 -25.36
N PRO A 57 3.18 -24.44 -26.57
CA PRO A 57 4.26 -25.37 -26.86
C PRO A 57 5.45 -25.09 -25.91
N GLY A 58 5.90 -26.12 -25.19
CA GLY A 58 6.94 -25.97 -24.17
C GLY A 58 6.48 -25.28 -22.89
N GLY A 59 5.18 -25.31 -22.58
CA GLY A 59 4.56 -24.68 -21.41
C GLY A 59 5.29 -24.84 -20.08
N GLN A 60 5.84 -26.03 -19.82
CA GLN A 60 6.60 -26.30 -18.60
C GLN A 60 7.83 -25.39 -18.45
N ILE A 61 8.53 -25.07 -19.54
CA ILE A 61 9.69 -24.18 -19.53
C ILE A 61 9.24 -22.75 -19.21
N TRP A 62 8.19 -22.28 -19.89
CA TRP A 62 7.65 -20.94 -19.67
C TRP A 62 7.10 -20.76 -18.25
N GLY A 63 6.39 -21.76 -17.73
CA GLY A 63 5.89 -21.77 -16.36
C GLY A 63 7.03 -21.77 -15.33
N ALA A 64 8.06 -22.59 -15.53
CA ALA A 64 9.21 -22.64 -14.63
C ALA A 64 9.95 -21.30 -14.56
N ILE A 65 10.20 -20.68 -15.72
CA ILE A 65 10.85 -19.36 -15.80
C ILE A 65 9.97 -18.28 -15.16
N PHE A 66 8.66 -18.31 -15.40
CA PHE A 66 7.72 -17.36 -14.82
C PHE A 66 7.72 -17.43 -13.30
N PHE A 67 7.56 -18.62 -12.70
CA PHE A 67 7.56 -18.76 -11.24
C PHE A 67 8.92 -18.47 -10.61
N LEU A 68 10.02 -18.73 -11.33
CA LEU A 68 11.36 -18.34 -10.88
C LEU A 68 11.48 -16.81 -10.77
N PHE A 69 11.08 -16.07 -11.81
CA PHE A 69 11.10 -14.61 -11.77
C PHE A 69 10.10 -14.02 -10.77
N LEU A 70 8.90 -14.59 -10.67
CA LEU A 70 7.91 -14.21 -9.65
C LEU A 70 8.49 -14.38 -8.24
N SER A 71 9.23 -15.47 -8.00
CA SER A 71 9.89 -15.72 -6.71
C SER A 71 10.97 -14.68 -6.41
N PHE A 72 11.82 -14.34 -7.38
CA PHE A 72 12.82 -13.29 -7.18
C PHE A 72 12.20 -11.91 -6.94
N ALA A 73 11.13 -11.56 -7.65
CA ALA A 73 10.40 -10.32 -7.44
C ALA A 73 9.72 -10.25 -6.05
N ALA A 74 9.13 -11.36 -5.60
CA ALA A 74 8.55 -11.46 -4.27
C ALA A 74 9.63 -11.36 -3.17
N LEU A 75 10.75 -12.08 -3.33
CA LEU A 75 11.85 -12.08 -2.36
C LEU A 75 12.47 -10.69 -2.18
N SER A 76 12.70 -9.94 -3.26
CA SER A 76 13.28 -8.59 -3.15
C SER A 76 12.36 -7.63 -2.37
N THR A 77 11.05 -7.70 -2.61
CA THR A 77 10.05 -6.90 -1.91
C THR A 77 10.01 -7.25 -0.42
N ILE A 78 9.98 -8.54 -0.10
CA ILE A 78 9.93 -9.03 1.28
C ILE A 78 11.20 -8.64 2.06
N VAL A 79 12.38 -8.74 1.44
CA VAL A 79 13.64 -8.32 2.07
C VAL A 79 13.63 -6.84 2.41
N ALA A 80 13.12 -5.97 1.52
CA ALA A 80 13.02 -4.55 1.77
C ALA A 80 12.06 -4.22 2.94
N VAL A 81 10.93 -4.92 3.02
CA VAL A 81 9.97 -4.77 4.13
C VAL A 81 10.59 -5.23 5.45
N PHE A 82 11.27 -6.38 5.47
CA PHE A 82 11.90 -6.88 6.70
C PHE A 82 13.04 -6.01 7.19
N GLU A 83 13.88 -5.48 6.29
CA GLU A 83 14.95 -4.59 6.70
C GLU A 83 14.39 -3.34 7.40
N ASN A 84 13.25 -2.81 6.94
CA ASN A 84 12.58 -1.67 7.59
C ASN A 84 12.09 -2.02 9.01
N ILE A 85 11.49 -3.21 9.19
CA ILE A 85 11.02 -3.67 10.51
C ILE A 85 12.21 -3.93 11.46
N ILE A 86 13.30 -4.51 10.95
CA ILE A 86 14.52 -4.75 11.72
C ILE A 86 15.14 -3.43 12.13
N ALA A 87 15.24 -2.44 11.22
CA ALA A 87 15.74 -1.11 11.50
C ALA A 87 14.92 -0.43 12.62
N TYR A 88 13.60 -0.47 12.55
CA TYR A 88 12.73 0.03 13.61
C TYR A 88 13.01 -0.65 14.96
N GLY A 89 13.19 -1.97 14.97
CA GLY A 89 13.55 -2.72 16.17
C GLY A 89 14.89 -2.30 16.78
N MET A 90 15.89 -2.07 15.92
CA MET A 90 17.22 -1.59 16.35
C MET A 90 17.17 -0.16 16.88
N ASP A 91 16.48 0.76 16.19
CA ASP A 91 16.46 2.18 16.54
C ASP A 91 15.62 2.46 17.80
N LEU A 92 14.47 1.81 17.96
CA LEU A 92 13.58 2.06 19.09
C LEU A 92 13.98 1.27 20.33
N PHE A 93 14.24 -0.04 20.17
CA PHE A 93 14.54 -0.93 21.29
C PHE A 93 16.03 -1.11 21.56
N HIS A 94 16.90 -0.49 20.76
CA HIS A 94 18.36 -0.55 20.91
C HIS A 94 18.89 -2.00 20.90
N TRP A 95 18.22 -2.88 20.14
CA TRP A 95 18.58 -4.28 20.03
C TRP A 95 19.72 -4.51 19.04
N ASP A 96 20.53 -5.55 19.29
CA ASP A 96 21.48 -6.05 18.31
C ASP A 96 20.75 -6.61 17.07
N ARG A 97 21.31 -6.40 15.87
CA ARG A 97 20.74 -6.87 14.60
C ARG A 97 20.29 -8.34 14.65
N SER A 98 21.13 -9.21 15.22
CA SER A 98 20.84 -10.66 15.31
C SER A 98 19.59 -10.95 16.16
N LYS A 99 19.39 -10.22 17.26
CA LYS A 99 18.21 -10.35 18.12
C LYS A 99 16.96 -9.86 17.39
N SER A 100 17.03 -8.69 16.75
CA SER A 100 15.92 -8.14 15.96
C SER A 100 15.51 -9.08 14.82
N VAL A 101 16.46 -9.70 14.11
CA VAL A 101 16.16 -10.68 13.06
C VAL A 101 15.46 -11.92 13.63
N MET A 102 15.95 -12.48 14.73
CA MET A 102 15.39 -13.71 15.29
C MET A 102 13.97 -13.50 15.86
N ILE A 103 13.74 -12.38 16.54
CA ILE A 103 12.41 -12.04 17.06
C ILE A 103 11.42 -11.83 15.90
N ASN A 104 11.83 -11.08 14.87
CA ASN A 104 10.98 -10.87 13.70
C ASN A 104 10.69 -12.19 12.98
N LEU A 105 11.68 -13.07 12.79
CA LEU A 105 11.48 -14.37 12.16
C LEU A 105 10.40 -15.21 12.88
N ILE A 106 10.48 -15.29 14.20
CA ILE A 106 9.47 -15.99 15.01
C ILE A 106 8.11 -15.32 14.88
N ALA A 107 8.06 -13.98 14.98
CA ALA A 107 6.81 -13.22 14.87
C ALA A 107 6.14 -13.44 13.51
N ILE A 108 6.88 -13.45 12.41
CA ILE A 108 6.35 -13.67 11.06
C ILE A 108 5.76 -15.08 10.92
N ILE A 109 6.48 -16.10 11.39
CA ILE A 109 5.99 -17.48 11.34
C ILE A 109 4.65 -17.54 12.07
N VAL A 110 4.59 -17.03 13.31
CA VAL A 110 3.36 -17.04 14.10
C VAL A 110 2.23 -16.22 13.45
N LEU A 111 2.53 -15.02 12.95
CA LEU A 111 1.54 -14.12 12.33
C LEU A 111 1.05 -14.60 10.96
N SER A 112 1.83 -15.42 10.25
CA SER A 112 1.45 -16.02 8.97
C SER A 112 0.59 -17.29 9.10
N MET A 113 0.63 -17.94 10.27
CA MET A 113 -0.13 -19.18 10.52
C MET A 113 -1.65 -19.02 10.36
N PRO A 114 -2.30 -17.95 10.87
CA PRO A 114 -3.72 -17.71 10.64
C PRO A 114 -4.10 -17.69 9.15
N CYS A 115 -3.30 -17.00 8.33
CA CYS A 115 -3.51 -16.95 6.88
C CYS A 115 -3.44 -18.34 6.23
N ILE A 116 -2.40 -19.13 6.57
CA ILE A 116 -2.23 -20.50 6.05
C ILE A 116 -3.39 -21.41 6.49
N LEU A 117 -3.76 -21.34 7.78
CA LEU A 117 -4.86 -22.14 8.33
C LEU A 117 -6.21 -21.72 7.74
N GLY A 118 -6.39 -20.45 7.40
CA GLY A 118 -7.59 -19.93 6.73
C GLY A 118 -7.86 -20.54 5.37
N PHE A 119 -6.81 -20.95 4.64
CA PHE A 119 -6.95 -21.70 3.39
C PHE A 119 -7.19 -23.20 3.57
N ASN A 120 -7.16 -23.73 4.80
CA ASN A 120 -7.27 -25.17 5.07
C ASN A 120 -8.27 -25.48 6.20
N VAL A 121 -7.82 -25.51 7.46
CA VAL A 121 -8.64 -25.97 8.60
C VAL A 121 -9.70 -24.93 9.01
N TRP A 122 -9.42 -23.64 8.80
CA TRP A 122 -10.29 -22.52 9.15
C TRP A 122 -11.07 -21.96 7.96
N GLN A 123 -11.27 -22.74 6.90
CA GLN A 123 -12.04 -22.34 5.72
C GLN A 123 -13.48 -21.89 6.04
N GLY A 124 -14.08 -22.37 7.14
CA GLY A 124 -15.41 -21.95 7.59
C GLY A 124 -15.42 -20.70 8.48
N PHE A 125 -14.27 -20.09 8.78
CA PHE A 125 -14.18 -18.86 9.54
C PHE A 125 -14.24 -17.67 8.58
N GLU A 126 -15.41 -17.05 8.50
CA GLU A 126 -15.75 -15.99 7.55
C GLU A 126 -15.91 -14.62 8.25
N PRO A 127 -14.80 -13.98 8.70
CA PRO A 127 -14.86 -12.81 9.58
C PRO A 127 -15.43 -11.54 8.93
N LEU A 128 -15.46 -11.48 7.60
CA LEU A 128 -15.93 -10.31 6.84
C LEU A 128 -17.23 -10.58 6.06
N GLY A 129 -17.89 -11.72 6.29
CA GLY A 129 -19.11 -12.13 5.59
C GLY A 129 -18.92 -13.37 4.70
N ALA A 130 -20.02 -13.85 4.12
CA ALA A 130 -20.05 -15.11 3.36
C ALA A 130 -18.99 -15.15 2.24
N GLY A 131 -18.18 -16.21 2.23
CA GLY A 131 -17.12 -16.44 1.24
C GLY A 131 -15.81 -15.69 1.50
N THR A 132 -15.65 -15.03 2.65
CA THR A 132 -14.39 -14.37 3.03
C THR A 132 -13.51 -15.28 3.86
N ASN A 133 -12.18 -15.17 3.70
CA ASN A 133 -11.22 -15.91 4.50
C ASN A 133 -10.40 -14.98 5.41
N ILE A 134 -9.45 -15.55 6.15
CA ILE A 134 -8.55 -14.78 7.02
C ILE A 134 -7.60 -13.86 6.23
N LEU A 135 -7.18 -14.25 5.02
CA LEU A 135 -6.38 -13.37 4.17
C LEU A 135 -7.16 -12.11 3.78
N ASP A 136 -8.45 -12.22 3.51
CA ASP A 136 -9.31 -11.06 3.20
C ASP A 136 -9.43 -10.11 4.40
N LEU A 137 -9.41 -10.66 5.62
CA LEU A 137 -9.38 -9.86 6.85
C LEU A 137 -8.05 -9.13 7.01
N GLU A 138 -6.95 -9.84 6.82
CA GLU A 138 -5.61 -9.25 6.88
C GLU A 138 -5.44 -8.15 5.82
N ASP A 139 -5.87 -8.40 4.58
CA ASP A 139 -5.88 -7.41 3.52
C ASP A 139 -6.80 -6.22 3.86
N PHE A 140 -7.99 -6.47 4.43
CA PHE A 140 -8.86 -5.38 4.86
C PHE A 140 -8.20 -4.49 5.92
N VAL A 141 -7.60 -5.10 6.95
CA VAL A 141 -6.91 -4.35 8.01
C VAL A 141 -5.71 -3.59 7.45
N VAL A 142 -4.88 -4.21 6.61
CA VAL A 142 -3.67 -3.56 6.12
C VAL A 142 -3.97 -2.56 5.00
N THR A 143 -4.62 -3.00 3.94
CA THR A 143 -4.84 -2.24 2.71
C THR A 143 -5.89 -1.15 2.88
N ASN A 144 -6.97 -1.40 3.63
CA ASN A 144 -8.05 -0.41 3.79
C ASN A 144 -7.91 0.46 5.03
N HIS A 145 -7.14 0.05 6.05
CA HIS A 145 -6.93 0.86 7.26
C HIS A 145 -5.49 1.32 7.45
N VAL A 146 -4.55 0.39 7.65
CA VAL A 146 -3.18 0.75 8.08
C VAL A 146 -2.47 1.59 7.04
N LEU A 147 -2.52 1.21 5.75
CA LEU A 147 -1.84 1.93 4.68
C LEU A 147 -2.44 3.34 4.46
N PRO A 148 -3.77 3.53 4.30
CA PRO A 148 -4.36 4.85 4.15
C PRO A 148 -4.10 5.73 5.38
N LEU A 149 -4.38 5.24 6.60
CA LEU A 149 -4.18 6.02 7.82
C LEU A 149 -2.71 6.38 8.03
N GLY A 150 -1.80 5.42 7.82
CA GLY A 150 -0.36 5.64 7.88
C GLY A 150 0.08 6.73 6.89
N SER A 151 -0.39 6.64 5.64
CA SER A 151 -0.10 7.67 4.63
C SER A 151 -0.63 9.06 5.01
N MET A 152 -1.80 9.16 5.64
CA MET A 152 -2.30 10.44 6.15
C MET A 152 -1.44 11.01 7.26
N VAL A 153 -0.98 10.16 8.20
CA VAL A 153 -0.09 10.59 9.27
C VAL A 153 1.23 11.12 8.69
N TYR A 154 1.82 10.41 7.73
CA TYR A 154 3.02 10.88 7.03
C TYR A 154 2.78 12.20 6.27
N LEU A 155 1.66 12.33 5.55
CA LEU A 155 1.31 13.56 4.84
C LEU A 155 1.15 14.74 5.80
N MET A 156 0.43 14.55 6.90
CA MET A 156 0.26 15.59 7.92
C MET A 156 1.58 15.92 8.60
N PHE A 157 2.42 14.94 8.90
CA PHE A 157 3.73 15.18 9.49
C PHE A 157 4.64 16.02 8.57
N CYS A 158 4.65 15.75 7.26
CA CYS A 158 5.46 16.49 6.29
C CYS A 158 4.90 17.90 5.99
N THR A 159 3.59 18.09 6.02
CA THR A 159 2.93 19.35 5.60
C THR A 159 2.60 20.29 6.76
N TYR A 160 2.31 19.74 7.94
CA TYR A 160 1.81 20.50 9.08
C TYR A 160 2.94 21.15 9.88
N ARG A 161 2.65 22.35 10.41
CA ARG A 161 3.62 23.21 11.10
C ARG A 161 4.19 22.62 12.39
N TYR A 162 3.45 21.75 13.07
CA TYR A 162 3.89 21.10 14.31
C TYR A 162 4.64 19.77 14.07
N GLY A 163 4.70 19.29 12.82
CA GLY A 163 5.52 18.16 12.43
C GLY A 163 6.87 18.61 11.89
N TRP A 164 7.28 18.02 10.76
CA TRP A 164 8.50 18.39 10.05
C TRP A 164 8.38 19.79 9.42
N GLY A 165 7.18 20.15 8.96
CA GLY A 165 6.90 21.43 8.31
C GLY A 165 7.36 21.48 6.85
N TRP A 166 6.55 22.13 6.00
CA TRP A 166 6.77 22.17 4.55
C TRP A 166 8.16 22.67 4.14
N ASP A 167 8.67 23.71 4.81
CA ASP A 167 9.92 24.34 4.41
C ASP A 167 11.14 23.45 4.71
N ASN A 168 11.12 22.71 5.82
CA ASN A 168 12.15 21.73 6.16
C ASN A 168 12.03 20.48 5.27
N PHE A 169 10.81 20.07 4.91
CA PHE A 169 10.56 18.94 4.02
C PHE A 169 11.14 19.22 2.62
N ILE A 170 10.86 20.40 2.06
CA ILE A 170 11.38 20.80 0.75
C ILE A 170 12.90 20.94 0.78
N LYS A 171 13.46 21.47 1.88
CA LYS A 171 14.91 21.62 2.05
C LYS A 171 15.62 20.26 2.01
N GLU A 172 15.09 19.25 2.69
CA GLU A 172 15.68 17.90 2.70
C GLU A 172 15.45 17.17 1.38
N THR A 173 14.24 17.29 0.82
CA THR A 173 13.88 16.63 -0.45
C THR A 173 14.71 17.13 -1.63
N ASN A 174 15.07 18.42 -1.61
CA ASN A 174 15.91 19.07 -2.62
C ASN A 174 17.40 19.12 -2.23
N ALA A 175 17.83 18.43 -1.18
CA ALA A 175 19.24 18.41 -0.77
C ALA A 175 20.15 17.64 -1.74
N GLY A 176 19.57 16.78 -2.59
CA GLY A 176 20.30 16.03 -3.61
C GLY A 176 20.30 16.69 -4.99
N ASN A 177 21.29 16.33 -5.81
CA ASN A 177 21.40 16.82 -7.19
C ASN A 177 20.39 16.10 -8.10
N GLY A 178 19.58 16.87 -8.85
CA GLY A 178 18.60 16.33 -9.79
C GLY A 178 17.28 17.13 -9.83
N TRP A 179 16.18 16.44 -10.16
CA TRP A 179 14.85 17.06 -10.26
C TRP A 179 14.39 17.55 -8.90
N LYS A 180 14.02 18.83 -8.83
CA LYS A 180 13.53 19.46 -7.60
C LYS A 180 12.04 19.25 -7.44
N PHE A 181 11.61 19.13 -6.18
CA PHE A 181 10.22 19.06 -5.83
C PHE A 181 9.52 20.41 -6.15
N PRO A 182 8.44 20.43 -6.95
CA PRO A 182 7.83 21.66 -7.41
C PRO A 182 7.11 22.40 -6.28
N ALA A 183 7.42 23.69 -6.07
CA ALA A 183 6.88 24.47 -4.95
C ALA A 183 5.35 24.67 -4.99
N TRP A 184 4.74 24.62 -6.19
CA TRP A 184 3.27 24.68 -6.36
C TRP A 184 2.57 23.46 -5.74
N SER A 185 3.24 22.32 -5.66
CA SER A 185 2.64 21.08 -5.13
C SER A 185 2.27 21.18 -3.65
N ARG A 186 2.64 22.24 -2.93
CA ARG A 186 2.21 22.48 -1.54
C ARG A 186 0.71 22.35 -1.36
N PHE A 187 -0.07 22.98 -2.23
CA PHE A 187 -1.54 22.93 -2.14
C PHE A 187 -2.05 21.52 -2.42
N TYR A 188 -1.47 20.85 -3.43
CA TYR A 188 -1.83 19.48 -3.79
C TYR A 188 -1.54 18.49 -2.65
N VAL A 189 -0.33 18.54 -2.09
CA VAL A 189 0.12 17.61 -1.05
C VAL A 189 -0.56 17.87 0.30
N SER A 190 -0.85 19.13 0.62
CA SER A 190 -1.43 19.50 1.93
C SER A 190 -2.95 19.44 1.96
N CYS A 191 -3.63 19.53 0.82
CA CYS A 191 -5.10 19.61 0.77
C CYS A 191 -5.70 18.51 -0.11
N ILE A 192 -5.20 18.31 -1.32
CA ILE A 192 -5.79 17.36 -2.28
C ILE A 192 -5.45 15.91 -1.92
N LEU A 193 -4.18 15.60 -1.63
CA LEU A 193 -3.76 14.24 -1.29
C LEU A 193 -4.46 13.67 -0.04
N PRO A 194 -4.59 14.40 1.09
CA PRO A 194 -5.34 13.91 2.24
C PRO A 194 -6.81 13.60 1.90
N LEU A 195 -7.44 14.44 1.07
CA LEU A 195 -8.82 14.19 0.62
C LEU A 195 -8.93 12.95 -0.26
N ILE A 196 -7.96 12.70 -1.15
CA ILE A 196 -7.93 11.47 -1.96
C ILE A 196 -7.76 10.25 -1.06
N VAL A 197 -6.82 10.28 -0.11
CA VAL A 197 -6.58 9.18 0.83
C VAL A 197 -7.81 8.89 1.68
N LEU A 198 -8.50 9.94 2.15
CA LEU A 198 -9.80 9.80 2.82
C LEU A 198 -10.85 9.17 1.92
N GLY A 199 -10.93 9.60 0.66
CA GLY A 199 -11.83 9.00 -0.33
C GLY A 199 -11.57 7.50 -0.51
N ILE A 200 -10.30 7.09 -0.61
CA ILE A 200 -9.90 5.68 -0.72
C ILE A 200 -10.29 4.91 0.55
N PHE A 201 -10.03 5.48 1.74
CA PHE A 201 -10.42 4.90 3.01
C PHE A 201 -11.93 4.63 3.05
N PHE A 202 -12.76 5.64 2.73
CA PHE A 202 -14.22 5.45 2.70
C PHE A 202 -14.69 4.48 1.63
N LYS A 203 -14.06 4.49 0.45
CA LYS A 203 -14.37 3.56 -0.63
C LYS A 203 -14.09 2.11 -0.24
N GLY A 204 -12.99 1.86 0.46
CA GLY A 204 -12.66 0.54 1.02
C GLY A 204 -13.73 0.00 1.97
N TYR A 205 -14.25 0.86 2.85
CA TYR A 205 -15.38 0.52 3.72
C TYR A 205 -16.69 0.36 2.98
N TRP A 206 -16.98 1.20 1.99
CA TRP A 206 -18.18 1.11 1.17
C TRP A 206 -18.25 -0.20 0.39
N ASP A 207 -17.14 -0.59 -0.24
CA ASP A 207 -17.04 -1.83 -1.01
C ASP A 207 -17.27 -3.07 -0.13
N LYS A 208 -16.77 -3.06 1.13
CA LYS A 208 -16.93 -4.17 2.08
C LYS A 208 -18.25 -4.17 2.84
N PHE A 209 -18.81 -3.02 3.17
CA PHE A 209 -20.01 -2.87 3.99
C PHE A 209 -21.04 -1.99 3.29
N HIS A 210 -21.76 -2.57 2.32
CA HIS A 210 -22.79 -1.90 1.49
C HIS A 210 -24.02 -1.34 2.25
N SER A 211 -24.00 -1.23 3.59
CA SER A 211 -25.12 -0.75 4.41
C SER A 211 -24.85 0.64 4.99
N SER A 212 -25.45 1.67 4.35
CA SER A 212 -25.86 3.03 4.79
C SER A 212 -24.99 3.91 5.72
N ALA A 213 -24.05 3.40 6.50
CA ALA A 213 -23.26 4.14 7.48
C ALA A 213 -22.04 4.85 6.87
N ALA A 214 -21.47 4.32 5.78
CA ALA A 214 -20.24 4.83 5.16
C ALA A 214 -20.39 6.27 4.61
N MET A 215 -21.57 6.68 4.16
CA MET A 215 -21.82 8.07 3.71
C MET A 215 -21.80 9.09 4.85
N ILE A 216 -22.25 8.72 6.04
CA ILE A 216 -22.33 9.64 7.19
C ILE A 216 -20.92 9.89 7.75
N VAL A 217 -20.08 8.85 7.82
CA VAL A 217 -18.69 8.98 8.29
C VAL A 217 -17.85 9.76 7.26
N ALA A 218 -18.05 9.53 5.96
CA ALA A 218 -17.39 10.30 4.90
C ALA A 218 -17.68 11.80 5.00
N LEU A 219 -18.95 12.16 5.20
CA LEU A 219 -19.37 13.55 5.40
C LEU A 219 -18.76 14.15 6.67
N LEU A 220 -18.77 13.43 7.79
CA LEU A 220 -18.20 13.93 9.06
C LEU A 220 -16.69 14.14 8.98
N VAL A 221 -15.95 13.27 8.29
CA VAL A 221 -14.50 13.40 8.17
C VAL A 221 -14.12 14.48 7.17
N VAL A 222 -14.83 14.62 6.05
CA VAL A 222 -14.66 15.76 5.14
C VAL A 222 -14.97 17.09 5.85
N LEU A 223 -16.01 17.13 6.69
CA LEU A 223 -16.33 18.31 7.50
C LEU A 223 -15.29 18.57 8.60
N PHE A 224 -14.74 17.53 9.23
CA PHE A 224 -13.71 17.65 10.26
C PHE A 224 -12.38 18.15 9.68
N PHE A 225 -11.93 17.58 8.55
CA PHE A 225 -10.75 18.08 7.85
C PHE A 225 -10.99 19.45 7.23
N GLY A 226 -12.19 19.71 6.69
CA GLY A 226 -12.61 21.04 6.27
C GLY A 226 -12.51 22.06 7.41
N TYR A 227 -12.96 21.70 8.62
CA TYR A 227 -12.86 22.54 9.81
C TYR A 227 -11.41 22.78 10.25
N ILE A 228 -10.53 21.77 10.22
CA ILE A 228 -9.11 21.93 10.54
C ILE A 228 -8.39 22.81 9.51
N ILE A 229 -8.72 22.68 8.23
CA ILE A 229 -8.09 23.42 7.14
C ILE A 229 -8.58 24.87 7.08
N PHE A 230 -9.89 25.11 7.26
CA PHE A 230 -10.49 26.45 7.16
C PHE A 230 -10.57 27.22 8.49
N GLY A 231 -10.67 26.51 9.62
CA GLY A 231 -10.86 27.11 10.94
C GLY A 231 -9.67 27.93 11.42
N LYS A 232 -8.45 27.63 10.96
CA LYS A 232 -7.24 28.31 11.43
C LYS A 232 -7.00 29.71 10.81
N ASN A 233 -7.85 30.17 9.89
CA ASN A 233 -7.64 31.44 9.18
C ASN A 233 -8.51 32.61 9.69
N LYS A 234 -9.29 32.43 10.78
CA LYS A 234 -10.15 33.50 11.33
C LYS A 234 -9.64 34.17 12.60
N ASP A 235 -8.67 33.60 13.32
CA ASP A 235 -8.27 34.14 14.64
C ASP A 235 -7.19 35.23 14.60
N THR A 236 -6.64 35.58 13.43
CA THR A 236 -5.60 36.62 13.30
C THR A 236 -6.12 38.01 12.93
N ARG A 237 -7.44 38.26 12.99
CA ARG A 237 -8.05 39.56 12.62
C ARG A 237 -9.00 40.17 13.66
N LEU A 238 -8.84 39.84 14.95
CA LEU A 238 -9.67 40.41 16.03
C LEU A 238 -8.90 40.98 17.23
N ASN A 239 -7.59 41.23 17.09
CA ASN A 239 -6.86 42.09 18.03
C ASN A 239 -6.19 43.22 17.23
N MET A 240 -7.00 44.25 16.95
CA MET A 240 -6.54 45.62 16.72
C MET A 240 -6.81 46.38 18.02
#